data_AF-A0A090YD31-F1
#
_entry.id   AF-A0A090YD31-F1
#
_cell.length_a   1.000
_cell.length_b   1.000
_cell.length_c   1.000
_cell.angle_alpha   90.00
_cell.angle_beta   90.00
_cell.angle_gamma   90.00
#
_symmetry.space_group_name_H-M   'P 1'
#
loop_
_entity.id
_entity.type
_entity.pdbx_description
1 polymer ?
#
loop_
_entity_poly.entity_id
_entity_poly.type
_entity_poly.pdbx_seq_one_letter_code
_entity_poly.pdbx_strand_id
1 'polypeptide(L)'
;MAKFSSKEKIRAVRRYLEGTEGGKTIAKSIGVHSSMLYQWIRQYESLGENAFEKRYTSYSPQYKLDVLHYMNEQGTSIRGHHTCLSPEKVAFFLDCIERIPFFCT
;
A
#
# COMPACT_ATOMS: atom_id res chain seq x y z
N MET A 1 11.14 0.47 -6.34
CA MET A 1 11.86 -0.33 -5.32
C MET A 1 11.83 0.44 -4.01
N ALA A 2 11.32 -0.15 -2.93
CA ALA A 2 11.34 0.50 -1.62
C ALA A 2 12.76 0.39 -1.05
N LYS A 3 13.41 1.52 -0.77
CA LYS A 3 14.77 1.60 -0.23
C LYS A 3 14.90 1.01 1.19
N PHE A 4 13.77 0.83 1.88
CA PHE A 4 13.71 0.33 3.26
C PHE A 4 12.66 -0.78 3.38
N SER A 5 13.03 -1.88 4.03
CA SER A 5 12.14 -2.98 4.34
C SER A 5 11.14 -2.62 5.44
N SER A 6 10.01 -3.32 5.50
CA SER A 6 8.98 -3.13 6.52
C SER A 6 9.53 -3.30 7.94
N LYS A 7 10.41 -4.30 8.13
CA LYS A 7 11.05 -4.59 9.41
C LYS A 7 11.96 -3.45 9.89
N GLU A 8 12.71 -2.83 8.98
CA GLU A 8 13.55 -1.67 9.32
C GLU A 8 12.72 -0.47 9.76
N LYS A 9 11.59 -0.22 9.09
CA LYS A 9 10.66 0.86 9.47
C LYS A 9 10.06 0.62 10.86
N ILE A 10 9.59 -0.59 11.14
CA ILE A 10 9.05 -0.96 12.46
C ILE A 10 10.10 -0.79 13.56
N ARG A 11 11.35 -1.22 13.30
CA ARG A 11 12.46 -1.03 14.27
C ARG A 11 12.72 0.44 14.55
N ALA A 12 12.69 1.29 13.52
CA ALA A 12 12.90 2.73 13.66
C ALA A 12 11.81 3.40 14.51
N VAL A 13 10.54 3.06 14.25
CA VAL A 13 9.40 3.60 14.99
C VAL A 13 9.41 3.13 16.43
N ARG A 14 9.69 1.85 16.69
CA ARG A 14 9.75 1.32 18.06
C ARG A 14 10.84 1.98 18.91
N ARG A 15 12.04 2.21 18.36
CA ARG A 15 13.11 2.97 19.06
C ARG A 15 12.67 4.39 19.43
N TYR A 16 11.83 5.00 18.60
CA TYR A 16 11.25 6.32 18.90
C TYR A 16 10.23 6.23 20.04
N LEU A 17 9.36 5.21 20.03
CA LEU A 17 8.34 4.99 21.07
C LEU A 17 8.94 4.57 22.43
N GLU A 18 10.06 3.85 22.43
CA GLU A 18 10.82 3.51 23.64
C GLU A 18 11.43 4.75 24.32
N GLY A 19 11.44 5.91 23.66
CA GLY A 19 11.88 7.18 24.24
C GLY A 19 13.39 7.27 24.50
N THR A 20 14.17 6.29 24.03
CA THR A 20 15.62 6.19 24.31
C THR A 20 16.42 7.22 23.52
N GLU A 21 15.93 7.60 22.33
CA GLU A 21 16.61 8.54 21.43
C GLU A 21 15.62 9.49 20.76
N GLY A 22 16.05 10.73 20.53
CA GLY A 22 15.25 11.70 19.78
C GLY A 22 15.09 11.31 18.31
N GLY A 23 13.92 11.58 17.72
CA GLY A 23 13.61 11.21 16.33
C GLY A 23 14.62 11.73 15.29
N LYS A 24 15.25 12.88 15.52
CA LYS A 24 16.33 13.39 14.65
C LYS A 24 17.59 12.50 14.66
N THR A 25 17.95 11.96 15.83
CA THR A 25 19.10 11.05 16.00
C THR A 25 18.82 9.72 15.33
N ILE A 26 17.61 9.17 15.53
CA ILE A 26 17.17 7.92 14.90
C ILE A 26 17.18 8.07 13.37
N ALA A 27 16.61 9.15 12.85
CA ALA A 27 16.59 9.43 11.41
C ALA A 27 18.00 9.51 10.82
N LYS A 28 18.92 10.21 11.49
CA LYS A 28 20.33 10.29 11.10
C LYS A 28 21.03 8.92 11.12
N SER A 29 20.75 8.09 12.12
CA SER A 29 21.34 6.75 12.24
C SER A 29 20.95 5.80 11.10
N ILE A 30 19.76 5.99 10.52
CA ILE A 30 19.22 5.17 9.43
C ILE A 30 19.45 5.86 8.06
N GLY A 31 19.98 7.09 8.06
CA GLY A 31 20.20 7.85 6.82
C GLY A 31 18.90 8.32 6.16
N VAL A 32 17.85 8.55 6.95
CA VAL A 32 16.56 9.08 6.47
C VAL A 32 16.36 10.51 6.94
N HIS A 33 15.55 11.26 6.19
CA HIS A 33 15.12 12.57 6.65
C HIS A 33 14.13 12.43 7.81
N SER A 34 14.17 13.36 8.77
CA SER A 34 13.31 13.34 9.96
C SER A 34 11.82 13.32 9.61
N SER A 35 11.40 14.04 8.57
CA SER A 35 10.00 14.04 8.09
C SER A 35 9.51 12.64 7.70
N MET A 36 10.38 11.81 7.11
CA MET A 36 10.05 10.44 6.72
C MET A 36 9.83 9.55 7.94
N LEU A 37 10.65 9.71 8.98
CA LEU A 37 10.47 8.99 10.24
C LEU A 37 9.14 9.36 10.91
N TYR A 38 8.79 10.65 10.97
CA TYR A 38 7.49 11.09 11.52
C TYR A 38 6.29 10.56 10.73
N GLN A 39 6.43 10.43 9.40
CA GLN A 39 5.40 9.80 8.58
C GLN A 39 5.25 8.30 8.88
N TRP A 40 6.34 7.60 9.18
CA TRP A 40 6.29 6.20 9.62
C TRP A 40 5.63 6.06 10.98
N ILE A 41 5.97 6.94 11.93
CA ILE A 41 5.35 6.96 13.26
C ILE A 41 3.84 7.15 13.15
N ARG A 42 3.36 8.15 12.39
CA ARG A 42 1.92 8.38 12.18
C ARG A 42 1.20 7.19 11.55
N GLN A 43 1.81 6.53 10.57
CA GLN A 43 1.22 5.33 9.98
C GLN A 43 1.14 4.18 10.99
N TYR A 44 2.20 3.99 11.78
CA TYR A 44 2.25 2.97 12.83
C TYR A 44 1.25 3.22 13.96
N GLU A 45 1.02 4.48 14.36
CA GLU A 45 -0.02 4.82 15.34
C GLU A 45 -1.43 4.49 14.83
N SER A 46 -1.67 4.62 13.51
CA SER A 46 -2.98 4.33 12.91
C SER A 46 -3.26 2.85 12.63
N LEU A 47 -2.23 2.10 12.20
CA LEU A 47 -2.36 0.76 11.60
C LEU A 47 -1.51 -0.30 12.30
N GLY A 48 -0.70 0.09 13.29
CA GLY A 48 0.25 -0.79 13.98
C GLY A 48 1.32 -1.34 13.04
N GLU A 49 1.71 -2.60 13.25
CA GLU A 49 2.71 -3.29 12.43
C GLU A 49 2.27 -3.46 10.96
N ASN A 50 0.95 -3.52 10.72
CA ASN A 50 0.35 -3.63 9.39
C ASN A 50 0.55 -2.35 8.54
N ALA A 51 1.01 -1.25 9.16
CA ALA A 51 1.32 0.01 8.48
C ALA A 51 2.38 -0.14 7.37
N PHE A 52 3.25 -1.14 7.48
CA PHE A 52 4.36 -1.35 6.55
C PHE A 52 4.25 -2.65 5.77
N GLU A 53 3.20 -3.44 5.98
CA GLU A 53 2.95 -4.60 5.16
C GLU A 53 2.66 -4.16 3.72
N LYS A 54 3.30 -4.84 2.78
CA LYS A 54 3.02 -4.66 1.37
C LYS A 54 1.68 -5.34 1.10
N ARG A 55 0.61 -4.55 0.98
CA ARG A 55 -0.66 -5.01 0.43
C ARG A 55 -0.51 -5.21 -1.08
N TYR A 56 0.15 -6.30 -1.47
CA TYR A 56 -0.05 -6.84 -2.80
C TYR A 56 -1.14 -7.89 -2.65
N THR A 57 -2.30 -7.65 -3.25
CA THR A 57 -3.23 -8.73 -3.50
C THR A 57 -2.52 -9.74 -4.40
N SER A 58 -2.15 -10.90 -3.83
CA SER A 58 -1.56 -11.97 -4.61
C SER A 58 -2.67 -12.64 -5.41
N TYR A 59 -3.07 -12.05 -6.52
CA TYR A 59 -3.96 -12.73 -7.46
C TYR A 59 -3.26 -13.97 -8.00
N SER A 60 -3.99 -15.08 -8.06
CA SER A 60 -3.47 -16.31 -8.64
C SER A 60 -3.04 -16.05 -10.09
N PRO A 61 -2.01 -16.76 -10.59
CA PRO A 61 -1.62 -16.65 -11.99
C PRO A 61 -2.80 -16.88 -12.95
N GLN A 62 -3.69 -17.81 -12.58
CA GLN A 62 -4.90 -18.12 -13.33
C GLN A 62 -5.85 -16.91 -13.42
N TYR A 63 -6.13 -16.25 -12.30
CA TYR A 63 -6.99 -15.07 -12.29
C TYR A 63 -6.43 -13.93 -13.16
N LYS A 64 -5.10 -13.75 -13.17
CA LYS A 64 -4.45 -12.77 -14.05
C LYS A 64 -4.60 -13.13 -15.52
N LEU A 65 -4.52 -14.42 -15.86
CA LEU A 65 -4.74 -14.90 -17.22
C LEU A 65 -6.20 -14.72 -17.64
N ASP A 66 -7.16 -15.05 -16.76
CA ASP A 66 -8.58 -14.91 -17.04
C ASP A 66 -8.95 -13.44 -17.31
N VAL A 67 -8.38 -12.50 -16.54
CA VAL A 67 -8.54 -11.05 -16.79
C VAL A 67 -7.96 -10.65 -18.15
N LEU A 68 -6.78 -11.16 -18.53
CA LEU A 68 -6.17 -10.86 -19.83
C LEU A 68 -6.98 -11.45 -21.00
N HIS A 69 -7.48 -12.69 -20.85
CA HIS A 69 -8.34 -13.33 -21.84
C HIS A 69 -9.65 -12.56 -22.02
N TYR A 70 -10.30 -12.19 -20.92
CA TYR A 70 -11.50 -11.36 -20.92
C TYR A 70 -11.24 -10.01 -21.61
N MET A 71 -10.12 -9.35 -21.33
CA MET A 71 -9.78 -8.07 -21.97
C MET A 71 -9.60 -8.21 -23.49
N ASN A 72 -8.96 -9.30 -23.92
CA ASN A 72 -8.73 -9.62 -25.32
C ASN A 72 -10.03 -9.99 -26.07
N GLU A 73 -10.93 -10.75 -25.44
CA GLU A 73 -12.23 -11.14 -26.01
C GLU A 73 -13.20 -9.97 -26.12
N GLN A 74 -13.22 -9.08 -25.13
CA GLN A 74 -14.10 -7.91 -25.12
C GLN A 74 -13.55 -6.71 -25.91
N GLY A 75 -12.35 -6.83 -26.50
CA GLY A 75 -11.71 -5.74 -27.25
C GLY A 75 -11.41 -4.50 -26.40
N THR A 76 -11.18 -4.70 -25.10
CA THR A 76 -11.03 -3.59 -24.14
C THR A 76 -9.58 -3.15 -24.07
N SER A 77 -9.28 -2.07 -24.79
CA SER A 77 -7.98 -1.42 -24.77
C SER A 77 -7.90 -0.39 -23.66
N ILE A 78 -6.79 -0.39 -22.91
CA ILE A 78 -6.45 0.66 -21.93
C ILE A 78 -6.44 2.07 -22.59
N ARG A 79 -6.37 2.15 -23.93
CA ARG A 79 -6.24 3.40 -24.71
C ARG A 79 -7.46 3.79 -25.56
N GLY A 80 -8.62 3.15 -25.43
CA GLY A 80 -9.76 3.45 -26.29
C GLY A 80 -11.06 3.56 -25.50
N HIS A 81 -11.53 4.79 -25.31
CA HIS A 81 -12.95 5.08 -25.09
C HIS A 81 -13.80 4.30 -26.12
N HIS A 82 -15.06 4.01 -25.75
CA HIS A 82 -16.15 3.54 -26.62
C HIS A 82 -16.41 2.02 -26.70
N THR A 83 -16.49 1.36 -25.55
CA THR A 83 -17.71 0.65 -25.12
C THR A 83 -17.68 0.60 -23.60
N CYS A 84 -18.82 0.86 -22.97
CA CYS A 84 -18.94 0.77 -21.52
C CYS A 84 -18.71 -0.70 -21.10
N LEU A 85 -17.50 -1.06 -20.65
CA LEU A 85 -17.47 -1.78 -19.38
C LEU A 85 -18.35 -0.96 -18.45
N SER A 86 -19.19 -1.57 -17.63
CA SER A 86 -19.49 -0.91 -16.35
C SER A 86 -18.14 -0.83 -15.61
N PRO A 87 -17.43 0.32 -15.64
CA PRO A 87 -16.09 0.45 -15.10
C PRO A 87 -16.13 0.41 -13.56
N GLU A 88 -17.34 0.52 -12.98
CA GLU A 88 -17.59 0.20 -11.58
C GLU A 88 -17.26 -1.27 -11.23
N LYS A 89 -17.45 -2.28 -12.08
CA LYS A 89 -17.28 -3.69 -11.63
C LYS A 89 -15.85 -4.19 -11.58
N VAL A 90 -14.93 -3.62 -12.36
CA VAL A 90 -13.53 -4.06 -12.37
C VAL A 90 -12.68 -3.21 -11.42
N ALA A 91 -12.99 -1.91 -11.29
CA ALA A 91 -12.31 -1.03 -10.34
C ALA A 91 -12.80 -1.22 -8.89
N PHE A 92 -14.09 -1.44 -8.65
CA PHE A 92 -14.62 -1.65 -7.29
C PHE A 92 -14.25 -3.04 -6.73
N PHE A 93 -14.06 -4.06 -7.58
CA PHE A 93 -13.60 -5.39 -7.13
C PHE A 93 -12.12 -5.40 -6.74
N LEU A 94 -11.32 -4.52 -7.33
CA LEU A 94 -9.90 -4.31 -6.99
C LEU A 94 -9.70 -3.29 -5.84
N ASP A 95 -10.64 -2.36 -5.63
CA ASP A 95 -10.55 -1.29 -4.62
C ASP A 95 -11.29 -1.59 -3.29
N CYS A 96 -12.33 -2.45 -3.29
CA CYS A 96 -13.22 -2.64 -2.11
C CYS A 96 -12.84 -3.80 -1.17
N ILE A 97 -11.84 -4.64 -1.49
CA ILE A 97 -11.53 -5.85 -0.69
C ILE A 97 -10.48 -5.68 0.42
N GLU A 98 -9.60 -4.66 0.47
CA GLU A 98 -8.55 -4.63 1.52
C GLU A 98 -8.22 -3.28 2.17
N ARG A 99 -9.21 -2.40 2.35
CA ARG A 99 -9.11 -1.24 3.27
C ARG A 99 -10.37 -1.11 4.14
N ILE A 100 -10.34 -1.79 5.30
CA ILE A 100 -10.73 -1.42 6.69
C ILE A 100 -11.73 -0.23 6.86
N PRO A 101 -12.68 -0.31 7.83
CA PRO A 101 -13.85 0.55 7.95
C PRO A 101 -13.47 2.00 8.27
N PHE A 102 -14.46 2.91 8.23
CA PHE A 102 -14.39 4.36 8.41
C PHE A 102 -14.20 5.15 7.10
N PHE A 103 -15.29 5.37 6.37
CA PHE A 103 -16.09 6.59 6.47
C PHE A 103 -17.11 6.61 5.31
N CYS A 104 -18.40 6.50 5.65
CA CYS A 104 -19.46 7.19 4.91
C CYS A 104 -20.51 7.59 5.96
N THR A 105 -20.39 8.82 6.45
CA THR A 105 -21.54 9.61 6.94
C THR A 105 -22.12 10.33 5.73
#